data_AF-A0A239WED1-F1
#
_entry.id   AF-A0A239WED1-F1
#
_cell.length_a   1.000
_cell.length_b   1.000
_cell.length_c   1.000
_cell.angle_alpha   90.00
_cell.angle_beta   90.00
_cell.angle_gamma   90.00
#
_symmetry.space_group_name_H-M   'P 1'
#
loop_
_entity.id
_entity.type
_entity.pdbx_description
1 polymer ?
#
loop_
_entity_poly.entity_id
_entity_poly.type
_entity_poly.pdbx_seq_one_letter_code
_entity_poly.pdbx_strand_id
1 'polypeptide(L)'
;MEITQPNISDKYQVYSPTSVIGIFNNALKLPATVNLIYLKGRYSYGGGKAYVNYYYDFLFSESDNVSIGVKMPGLLRSQIVNNEIYTLRGYIEKRLRNSSIDLVFVVDEIIAQEEKTISEDDLKRYDLIQKKLEKDSVDLQTLIREKILSGQKIRIANIYGHNAIVQRDFSEGLDVSSTEFEITDFTCNITSTTSIISQLNNVSSGDFDIIALVRGGGDRQSFEVFNDLALAEKFIDLPALTVTALGHTVDETLLDKLSDRRFHLPHDYGASLHVIVNKLVEEKSNSRALLIEEVKKDVTKQFEEQVKTLSEQLGNKNKEFEKLQEDSAKQISKQTETVHKQMKMQAEEMEKYKSEIASLHEKNIKEAVRSETASLSAKLDIISLENSSLKEDIRSRKKTNIWLYLILIILGLVVGILLSKL
;
A
#
# COMPACT_ATOMS: atom_id res chain seq x y z
N MET A 1 75.72 -32.24 38.93
CA MET A 1 75.12 -32.37 40.28
C MET A 1 74.04 -33.41 40.15
N GLU A 2 74.40 -34.68 40.33
CA GLU A 2 73.45 -35.80 40.28
C GLU A 2 72.60 -35.75 41.55
N ILE A 3 71.30 -35.60 41.37
CA ILE A 3 70.34 -35.64 42.47
C ILE A 3 70.08 -37.12 42.75
N THR A 4 70.86 -37.72 43.65
CA THR A 4 70.55 -39.02 44.24
C THR A 4 69.30 -38.88 45.11
N GLN A 5 68.13 -39.14 44.51
CA GLN A 5 66.89 -39.21 45.26
C GLN A 5 66.92 -40.45 46.17
N PRO A 6 66.57 -40.31 47.47
CA PRO A 6 66.52 -41.44 48.38
C PRO A 6 65.51 -42.48 47.89
N ASN A 7 65.85 -43.75 47.99
CA ASN A 7 65.02 -44.86 47.53
C ASN A 7 63.74 -44.93 48.40
N ILE A 8 62.62 -44.41 47.87
CA ILE A 8 61.35 -44.20 48.59
C ILE A 8 60.75 -45.54 49.08
N SER A 9 61.14 -46.65 48.47
CA SER A 9 60.62 -47.99 48.76
C SER A 9 60.98 -48.55 50.15
N ASP A 10 62.03 -48.05 50.80
CA ASP A 10 62.48 -48.55 52.11
C ASP A 10 61.76 -47.90 53.31
N LYS A 11 61.05 -46.79 53.09
CA LYS A 11 60.40 -46.01 54.17
C LYS A 11 58.87 -46.01 54.08
N TYR A 12 58.31 -46.27 52.90
CA TYR A 12 56.86 -46.27 52.68
C TYR A 12 56.47 -47.45 51.81
N GLN A 13 55.34 -48.08 52.14
CA GLN A 13 54.77 -49.12 51.29
C GLN A 13 54.20 -48.48 50.03
N VAL A 14 54.87 -48.70 48.89
CA VAL A 14 54.46 -48.16 47.59
C VAL A 14 53.49 -49.13 46.93
N TYR A 15 52.27 -48.68 46.69
CA TYR A 15 51.24 -49.44 45.98
C TYR A 15 51.13 -48.98 44.54
N SER A 16 50.97 -49.92 43.61
CA SER A 16 50.55 -49.59 42.25
C SER A 16 49.07 -49.18 42.23
N PRO A 17 48.61 -48.35 41.27
CA PRO A 17 47.19 -48.06 41.09
C PRO A 17 46.33 -49.34 41.00
N THR A 18 46.83 -50.39 40.34
CA THR A 18 46.18 -51.70 40.26
C THR A 18 46.05 -52.37 41.62
N SER A 19 47.09 -52.29 42.47
CA SER A 19 47.07 -52.85 43.82
C SER A 19 46.05 -52.13 44.71
N VAL A 20 45.99 -50.80 44.63
CA VAL A 20 45.00 -50.00 45.37
C VAL A 20 43.58 -50.36 44.93
N ILE A 21 43.30 -50.37 43.63
CA ILE A 21 42.01 -50.77 43.06
C ILE A 21 41.62 -52.19 43.50
N GLY A 22 42.57 -53.14 43.47
CA GLY A 22 42.34 -54.52 43.89
C GLY A 22 41.99 -54.66 45.38
N ILE A 23 42.68 -53.92 46.25
CA ILE A 23 42.40 -53.89 47.70
C ILE A 23 40.98 -53.39 47.96
N PHE A 24 40.59 -52.26 47.35
CA PHE A 24 39.25 -51.71 47.53
C PHE A 24 38.16 -52.59 46.90
N ASN A 25 38.41 -53.19 45.74
CA ASN A 25 37.46 -54.11 45.11
C ASN A 25 37.22 -55.37 45.98
N ASN A 26 38.27 -55.86 46.66
CA ASN A 26 38.12 -56.97 47.61
C ASN A 26 37.43 -56.53 48.92
N ALA A 27 37.69 -55.32 49.42
CA ALA A 27 37.02 -54.78 50.60
C ALA A 27 35.52 -54.49 50.36
N LEU A 28 35.15 -54.16 49.11
CA LEU A 28 33.75 -53.94 48.71
C LEU A 28 32.96 -55.25 48.54
N LYS A 29 33.64 -56.40 48.39
CA LYS A 29 33.04 -57.74 48.40
C LYS A 29 32.79 -58.19 49.84
N LEU A 30 31.66 -57.79 50.40
CA LEU A 30 31.22 -58.31 51.70
C LEU A 30 30.74 -59.76 51.55
N PRO A 31 31.08 -60.68 52.48
CA PRO A 31 30.57 -62.07 52.48
C PRO A 31 29.04 -62.18 52.61
N ALA A 32 28.35 -61.08 52.94
CA ALA A 32 26.94 -61.02 53.30
C ALA A 32 26.10 -60.05 52.44
N THR A 33 26.50 -59.74 51.19
CA THR A 33 25.64 -59.00 50.23
C THR A 33 24.53 -59.87 49.63
N VAL A 34 23.85 -60.67 50.46
CA VAL A 34 22.69 -61.49 50.09
C VAL A 34 21.45 -61.04 50.87
N ASN A 35 21.35 -59.75 51.20
CA ASN A 35 20.06 -59.20 51.56
C ASN A 35 19.30 -58.96 50.26
N LEU A 36 18.41 -59.90 49.96
CA LEU A 36 17.45 -59.73 48.90
C LEU A 36 16.58 -58.51 49.25
N ILE A 37 16.67 -57.48 48.42
CA ILE A 37 15.86 -56.28 48.49
C ILE A 37 14.82 -56.32 47.38
N TYR A 38 13.75 -55.56 47.58
CA TYR A 38 12.70 -55.38 46.59
C TYR A 38 12.83 -53.96 46.04
N LEU A 39 12.97 -53.84 44.73
CA LEU A 39 12.93 -52.55 44.04
C LEU A 39 11.71 -52.52 43.14
N LYS A 40 10.90 -51.48 43.27
CA LYS A 40 9.78 -51.20 42.40
C LYS A 40 10.16 -50.07 41.44
N GLY A 41 9.79 -50.22 40.17
CA GLY A 41 10.03 -49.19 39.18
C GLY A 41 9.66 -49.57 37.76
N ARG A 42 9.76 -48.61 36.85
CA ARG A 42 9.54 -48.81 35.42
C ARG A 42 10.79 -49.45 34.80
N TYR A 43 10.62 -50.63 34.22
CA TYR A 43 11.70 -51.35 33.57
C TYR A 43 11.94 -50.82 32.15
N SER A 44 13.20 -50.60 31.77
CA SER A 44 13.58 -50.13 30.44
C SER A 44 14.73 -50.94 29.87
N TYR A 45 14.58 -51.42 28.64
CA TYR A 45 15.63 -52.14 27.92
C TYR A 45 16.84 -51.24 27.68
N GLY A 46 18.04 -51.80 27.88
CA GLY A 46 19.32 -51.19 27.53
C GLY A 46 19.76 -51.54 26.10
N GLY A 47 21.06 -51.39 25.82
CA GLY A 47 21.69 -51.49 24.48
C GLY A 47 21.65 -52.86 23.77
N GLY A 48 20.73 -53.76 24.15
CA GLY A 48 20.23 -54.84 23.30
C GLY A 48 21.10 -56.10 23.13
N LYS A 49 22.30 -56.20 23.72
CA LYS A 49 23.14 -57.41 23.63
C LYS A 49 23.25 -58.11 24.97
N ALA A 50 22.88 -59.40 25.00
CA ALA A 50 23.12 -60.26 26.15
C ALA A 50 24.63 -60.49 26.30
N TYR A 51 25.14 -60.30 27.52
CA TYR A 51 26.50 -60.68 27.89
C TYR A 51 26.44 -61.83 28.87
N VAL A 52 26.86 -63.02 28.43
CA VAL A 52 26.85 -64.26 29.24
C VAL A 52 25.45 -64.55 29.83
N ASN A 53 24.41 -64.48 28.98
CA ASN A 53 23.01 -64.72 29.34
C ASN A 53 22.39 -63.72 30.33
N TYR A 54 23.06 -62.59 30.58
CA TYR A 54 22.51 -61.45 31.31
C TYR A 54 22.37 -60.25 30.38
N TYR A 55 21.33 -59.46 30.62
CA TYR A 55 21.13 -58.17 29.98
C TYR A 55 21.38 -57.07 30.99
N TYR A 56 21.94 -55.98 30.48
CA TYR A 56 22.16 -54.76 31.24
C TYR A 56 21.11 -53.75 30.80
N ASP A 57 20.09 -53.61 31.63
CA ASP A 57 18.90 -52.79 31.42
C ASP A 57 18.81 -51.75 32.55
N PHE A 58 17.70 -51.03 32.66
CA PHE A 58 17.51 -49.99 33.69
C PHE A 58 16.18 -50.15 34.40
N LEU A 59 16.16 -49.80 35.69
CA LEU A 59 14.94 -49.64 36.47
C LEU A 59 14.85 -48.18 36.88
N PHE A 60 13.82 -47.49 36.40
CA PHE A 60 13.52 -46.11 36.73
C PHE A 60 12.56 -46.06 37.91
N SER A 61 12.78 -45.11 38.80
CA SER A 61 11.83 -44.77 39.85
C SER A 61 10.48 -44.30 39.25
N GLU A 62 9.41 -44.44 40.04
CA GLU A 62 8.05 -44.08 39.61
C GLU A 62 7.82 -42.57 39.62
N SER A 63 8.46 -41.84 40.55
CA SER A 63 8.20 -40.42 40.79
C SER A 63 9.24 -39.48 40.19
N ASP A 64 10.44 -39.98 39.89
CA ASP A 64 11.54 -39.17 39.36
C ASP A 64 12.32 -39.89 38.25
N ASN A 65 13.11 -39.14 37.48
CA ASN A 65 13.92 -39.67 36.38
C ASN A 65 15.20 -40.40 36.87
N VAL A 66 15.28 -40.73 38.15
CA VAL A 66 16.41 -41.47 38.72
C VAL A 66 16.30 -42.94 38.31
N SER A 67 17.43 -43.53 37.92
CA SER A 67 17.50 -44.93 37.53
C SER A 67 18.66 -45.65 38.18
N ILE A 68 18.51 -46.97 38.28
CA ILE A 68 19.58 -47.89 38.65
C ILE A 68 19.81 -48.88 37.50
N GLY A 69 21.07 -49.21 37.25
CA GLY A 69 21.43 -50.25 36.30
C GLY A 69 20.98 -51.61 36.79
N VAL A 70 20.33 -52.38 35.93
CA VAL A 70 19.81 -53.71 36.24
C VAL A 70 20.55 -54.77 35.45
N LYS A 71 21.01 -55.80 36.15
CA LYS A 71 21.52 -57.04 35.55
C LYS A 71 20.40 -58.08 35.58
N MET A 72 19.74 -58.27 34.45
CA MET A 72 18.58 -59.16 34.30
C MET A 72 18.98 -60.50 33.65
N PRO A 73 18.69 -61.66 34.27
CA PRO A 73 18.82 -62.96 33.61
C PRO A 73 17.94 -63.05 32.36
N GLY A 74 18.44 -63.66 31.28
CA GLY A 74 17.71 -63.73 30.00
C GLY A 74 16.31 -64.37 30.10
N LEU A 75 16.14 -65.38 30.96
CA LEU A 75 14.85 -66.04 31.21
C LEU A 75 13.82 -65.13 31.89
N LEU A 76 14.26 -64.30 32.85
CA LEU A 76 13.38 -63.32 33.49
C LEU A 76 13.08 -62.16 32.54
N ARG A 77 14.07 -61.72 31.76
CA ARG A 77 13.89 -60.65 30.79
C ARG A 77 12.83 -60.97 29.74
N SER A 78 12.71 -62.23 29.32
CA SER A 78 11.69 -62.64 28.35
C SER A 78 10.25 -62.56 28.88
N GLN A 79 10.08 -62.48 30.21
CA GLN A 79 8.79 -62.36 30.88
C GLN A 79 8.41 -60.90 31.15
N ILE A 80 9.29 -59.94 30.85
CA ILE A 80 9.10 -58.53 31.10
C ILE A 80 8.88 -57.76 29.81
N VAL A 81 7.89 -56.88 29.83
CA VAL A 81 7.59 -55.91 28.78
C VAL A 81 8.35 -54.61 29.07
N ASN A 82 8.89 -54.00 28.01
CA ASN A 82 9.56 -52.72 28.13
C ASN A 82 8.58 -51.62 28.57
N ASN A 83 9.04 -50.71 29.44
CA ASN A 83 8.28 -49.57 29.96
C ASN A 83 7.10 -49.88 30.89
N GLU A 84 6.98 -51.11 31.40
CA GLU A 84 6.00 -51.48 32.43
C GLU A 84 6.61 -51.43 33.85
N ILE A 85 5.75 -51.38 34.87
CA ILE A 85 6.16 -51.31 36.28
C ILE A 85 6.25 -52.73 36.86
N TYR A 86 7.40 -53.01 37.47
CA TYR A 86 7.66 -54.28 38.13
C TYR A 86 8.18 -54.07 39.54
N THR A 87 7.75 -54.95 40.44
CA THR A 87 8.46 -55.19 41.70
C THR A 87 9.43 -56.34 41.50
N LEU A 88 10.72 -56.04 41.55
CA LEU A 88 11.81 -56.98 41.33
C LEU A 88 12.52 -57.28 42.64
N ARG A 89 12.80 -58.54 42.89
CA ARG A 89 13.59 -59.00 44.04
C ARG A 89 14.99 -59.32 43.56
N GLY A 90 16.00 -58.89 44.32
CA GLY A 90 17.39 -59.04 43.91
C GLY A 90 18.35 -58.48 44.94
N TYR A 91 19.61 -58.30 44.55
CA TYR A 91 20.65 -57.77 45.43
C TYR A 91 21.51 -56.73 44.73
N ILE A 92 22.16 -55.85 45.49
CA ILE A 92 23.03 -54.81 44.94
C ILE A 92 24.46 -55.32 44.83
N GLU A 93 24.97 -55.36 43.61
CA GLU A 93 26.38 -55.60 43.30
C GLU A 93 27.10 -54.26 43.18
N LYS A 94 28.21 -54.10 43.93
CA LYS A 94 29.06 -52.90 43.88
C LYS A 94 30.26 -53.20 42.99
N ARG A 95 30.49 -52.39 41.95
CA ARG A 95 31.63 -52.55 41.04
C ARG A 95 32.47 -51.28 41.05
N LEU A 96 33.79 -51.42 41.15
CA LEU A 96 34.69 -50.28 41.01
C LEU A 96 35.08 -50.11 39.53
N ARG A 97 34.78 -48.97 38.92
CA ARG A 97 35.24 -48.57 37.57
C ARG A 97 35.84 -47.18 37.62
N ASN A 98 37.05 -47.00 37.08
CA ASN A 98 37.69 -45.68 36.90
C ASN A 98 37.55 -44.75 38.13
N SER A 99 37.87 -45.26 39.32
CA SER A 99 37.77 -44.54 40.60
C SER A 99 36.35 -44.19 41.09
N SER A 100 35.30 -44.74 40.45
CA SER A 100 33.89 -44.62 40.86
C SER A 100 33.31 -45.98 41.27
N ILE A 101 32.33 -45.96 42.17
CA ILE A 101 31.57 -47.17 42.58
C ILE A 101 30.25 -47.18 41.83
N ASP A 102 30.10 -48.11 40.91
CA ASP A 102 28.84 -48.40 40.23
C ASP A 102 28.00 -49.35 41.09
N LEU A 103 26.74 -48.99 41.32
CA LEU A 103 25.75 -49.88 41.92
C LEU A 103 24.91 -50.51 40.81
N VAL A 104 24.88 -51.84 40.78
CA VAL A 104 24.07 -52.61 39.82
C VAL A 104 23.14 -53.52 40.60
N PHE A 105 21.85 -53.43 40.31
CA PHE A 105 20.85 -54.32 40.89
C PHE A 105 20.79 -55.61 40.08
N VAL A 106 21.11 -56.74 40.72
CA VAL A 106 21.04 -58.07 40.10
C VAL A 106 19.71 -58.71 40.47
N VAL A 107 18.90 -59.01 39.46
CA VAL A 107 17.56 -59.56 39.66
C VAL A 107 17.63 -61.06 39.89
N ASP A 108 16.99 -61.50 40.95
CA ASP A 108 16.80 -62.90 41.32
C ASP A 108 15.41 -63.39 40.89
N GLU A 109 14.37 -62.55 41.09
CA GLU A 109 12.98 -62.93 40.87
C GLU A 109 12.10 -61.72 40.51
N ILE A 110 11.06 -61.96 39.70
CA ILE A 110 10.00 -60.97 39.40
C ILE A 110 8.82 -61.28 40.33
N ILE A 111 8.47 -60.33 41.18
CA ILE A 111 7.44 -60.54 42.22
C ILE A 111 6.05 -60.20 41.70
N ALA A 112 5.93 -59.06 41.02
CA ALA A 112 4.65 -58.59 40.50
C ALA A 112 4.87 -57.72 39.27
N GLN A 113 3.94 -57.86 38.32
CA GLN A 113 3.72 -56.91 37.24
C GLN A 113 2.46 -56.11 37.59
N GLU A 114 2.61 -54.81 37.76
CA GLU A 114 1.48 -53.90 37.93
C GLU A 114 1.28 -53.19 36.59
N GLU A 115 0.05 -53.19 36.08
CA GLU A 115 -0.31 -52.31 34.96
C GLU A 115 -0.01 -50.88 35.39
N LYS A 116 0.58 -50.10 34.48
CA LYS A 116 0.94 -48.69 34.67
C LYS A 116 -0.20 -47.93 35.37
N THR A 117 -0.09 -47.76 36.69
CA THR A 117 -0.95 -46.83 37.42
C THR A 117 -0.53 -45.44 36.94
N ILE A 118 -1.35 -44.83 36.09
CA ILE A 118 -1.11 -43.47 35.64
C ILE A 118 -1.00 -42.62 36.90
N SER A 119 0.16 -42.02 37.12
CA SER A 119 0.39 -41.15 38.26
C SER A 119 -0.60 -39.99 38.21
N GLU A 120 -1.04 -39.48 39.36
CA GLU A 120 -1.88 -38.27 39.42
C GLU A 120 -1.25 -37.10 38.65
N ASP A 121 0.08 -37.00 38.64
CA ASP A 121 0.79 -35.96 37.90
C ASP A 121 0.75 -36.18 36.38
N ASP A 122 0.76 -37.42 35.91
CA ASP A 122 0.62 -37.71 34.48
C ASP A 122 -0.80 -37.43 33.99
N LEU A 123 -1.81 -37.69 34.83
CA LEU A 123 -3.19 -37.27 34.56
C LEU A 123 -3.30 -35.75 34.45
N LYS A 124 -2.71 -35.00 35.40
CA LYS A 124 -2.69 -33.53 35.34
C LYS A 124 -1.99 -32.98 34.10
N ARG A 125 -0.87 -33.58 33.69
CA ARG A 125 -0.20 -33.19 32.43
C ARG A 125 -1.11 -33.40 31.23
N TYR A 126 -1.78 -34.56 31.18
CA TYR A 126 -2.72 -34.87 30.13
C TYR A 126 -3.87 -33.87 30.09
N ASP A 127 -4.45 -33.54 31.24
CA ASP A 127 -5.54 -32.57 31.36
C ASP A 127 -5.12 -31.17 30.89
N LEU A 128 -3.91 -30.72 31.22
CA LEU A 128 -3.37 -29.43 30.75
C LEU A 128 -3.22 -29.39 29.23
N ILE A 129 -2.75 -30.49 28.62
CA ILE A 129 -2.62 -30.60 27.16
C ILE A 129 -4.01 -30.57 26.51
N GLN A 130 -4.99 -31.30 27.05
CA GLN A 130 -6.36 -31.26 26.55
C GLN A 130 -6.96 -29.85 26.66
N LYS A 131 -6.82 -29.21 27.83
CA LYS A 131 -7.29 -27.83 28.04
C LYS A 131 -6.66 -26.84 27.06
N LYS A 132 -5.39 -27.00 26.71
CA LYS A 132 -4.73 -26.17 25.69
C LYS A 132 -5.26 -26.43 24.28
N LEU A 133 -5.55 -27.69 23.93
CA LEU A 133 -6.12 -28.06 22.62
C LEU A 133 -7.58 -27.59 22.45
N GLU A 134 -8.34 -27.53 23.54
CA GLU A 134 -9.72 -27.02 23.53
C GLU A 134 -9.79 -25.48 23.44
N LYS A 135 -8.72 -24.78 23.80
CA LYS A 135 -8.64 -23.32 23.72
C LYS A 135 -8.34 -22.92 22.28
N ASP A 136 -9.10 -21.97 21.74
CA ASP A 136 -8.83 -21.37 20.43
C ASP A 136 -7.41 -20.77 20.42
N SER A 137 -6.47 -21.44 19.75
CA SER A 137 -5.10 -20.95 19.56
C SER A 137 -4.98 -20.23 18.22
N VAL A 138 -4.50 -18.99 18.24
CA VAL A 138 -4.21 -18.24 17.02
C VAL A 138 -2.80 -18.60 16.55
N ASP A 139 -2.66 -18.96 15.27
CA ASP A 139 -1.33 -19.21 14.69
C ASP A 139 -0.50 -17.91 14.64
N LEU A 140 0.79 -18.03 14.94
CA LEU A 140 1.71 -16.89 15.00
C LEU A 140 1.76 -16.11 13.68
N GLN A 141 1.74 -16.78 12.53
CA GLN A 141 1.77 -16.09 11.24
C GLN A 141 0.46 -15.33 10.99
N THR A 142 -0.68 -15.91 11.38
CA THR A 142 -1.99 -15.27 11.27
C THR A 142 -2.06 -14.00 12.10
N LEU A 143 -1.64 -14.05 13.37
CA LEU A 143 -1.62 -12.88 14.25
C LEU A 143 -0.73 -11.76 13.69
N ILE A 144 0.48 -12.09 13.24
CA ILE A 144 1.40 -11.10 12.64
C ILE A 144 0.79 -10.52 11.35
N ARG A 145 0.18 -11.36 10.51
CA ARG A 145 -0.48 -10.93 9.27
C ARG A 145 -1.60 -9.93 9.55
N GLU A 146 -2.49 -10.22 10.50
CA GLU A 146 -3.61 -9.34 10.86
C GLU A 146 -3.12 -7.97 11.38
N LYS A 147 -2.08 -7.96 12.21
CA LYS A 147 -1.49 -6.71 12.73
C LYS A 147 -0.82 -5.89 11.64
N ILE A 148 -0.04 -6.50 10.75
CA ILE A 148 0.62 -5.80 9.63
C ILE A 148 -0.39 -5.27 8.60
N LEU A 149 -1.49 -6.00 8.36
CA LEU A 149 -2.57 -5.55 7.48
C LEU A 149 -3.35 -4.39 8.08
N SER A 150 -3.60 -4.42 9.40
CA SER A 150 -4.25 -3.31 10.12
C SER A 150 -3.32 -2.12 10.43
N GLY A 151 -2.02 -2.25 10.18
CA GLY A 151 -1.03 -1.19 10.41
C GLY A 151 -0.71 -0.96 11.89
N GLN A 152 -0.98 -1.95 12.74
CA GLN A 152 -0.63 -1.93 14.16
C GLN A 152 0.73 -2.59 14.39
N LYS A 153 1.48 -2.10 15.37
CA LYS A 153 2.70 -2.78 15.84
C LYS A 153 2.32 -4.03 16.65
N ILE A 154 3.14 -5.06 16.56
CA ILE A 154 2.99 -6.28 17.36
C ILE A 154 3.72 -6.08 18.69
N ARG A 155 3.00 -6.19 19.81
CA ARG A 155 3.58 -6.01 21.15
C ARG A 155 4.05 -7.34 21.71
N ILE A 156 5.33 -7.41 22.04
CA ILE A 156 5.97 -8.63 22.54
C ILE A 156 6.51 -8.39 23.95
N ALA A 157 6.14 -9.26 24.89
CA ALA A 157 6.78 -9.38 26.19
C ALA A 157 7.75 -10.56 26.18
N ASN A 158 9.05 -10.29 26.18
CA ASN A 158 10.06 -11.33 26.30
C ASN A 158 10.53 -11.45 27.76
N ILE A 159 10.48 -12.65 28.33
CA ILE A 159 10.92 -12.91 29.71
C ILE A 159 12.21 -13.72 29.66
N TYR A 160 13.26 -13.17 30.28
CA TYR A 160 14.59 -13.76 30.35
C TYR A 160 15.02 -14.05 31.79
N GLY A 161 16.10 -14.82 31.96
CA GLY A 161 16.82 -14.90 33.22
C GLY A 161 17.58 -13.60 33.55
N HIS A 162 17.71 -13.25 34.84
CA HIS A 162 18.42 -12.04 35.29
C HIS A 162 19.80 -11.80 34.64
N ASN A 163 20.56 -12.87 34.40
CA ASN A 163 21.91 -12.80 33.83
C ASN A 163 21.97 -13.25 32.37
N ALA A 164 20.82 -13.30 31.70
CA ALA A 164 20.77 -13.74 30.31
C ALA A 164 21.45 -12.70 29.40
N ILE A 165 22.22 -13.18 28.43
CA ILE A 165 22.87 -12.38 27.38
C ILE A 165 22.13 -12.54 26.03
N VAL A 166 21.11 -13.41 26.00
CA VAL A 166 20.45 -13.88 24.78
C VAL A 166 19.46 -12.88 24.16
N GLN A 167 19.24 -11.73 24.80
CA GLN A 167 18.47 -10.63 24.21
C GLN A 167 19.15 -10.14 22.92
N ARG A 168 20.50 -10.19 22.88
CA ARG A 168 21.27 -9.86 21.67
C ARG A 168 21.02 -10.88 20.57
N ASP A 169 21.06 -12.17 20.88
CA ASP A 169 20.82 -13.24 19.90
C ASP A 169 19.43 -13.11 19.24
N PHE A 170 18.40 -12.80 20.04
CA PHE A 170 17.04 -12.52 19.56
C PHE A 170 17.00 -11.27 18.67
N SER A 171 17.59 -10.17 19.13
CA SER A 171 17.62 -8.90 18.39
C SER A 171 18.37 -9.03 17.05
N GLU A 172 19.51 -9.73 17.05
CA GLU A 172 20.28 -10.03 15.83
C GLU A 172 19.51 -10.90 14.85
N GLY A 173 18.71 -11.86 15.33
CA GLY A 173 17.82 -12.64 14.49
C GLY A 173 16.68 -11.80 13.89
N LEU A 174 16.14 -10.86 14.66
CA LEU A 174 15.03 -10.00 14.22
C LEU A 174 15.44 -8.94 13.18
N ASP A 175 16.68 -8.45 13.30
CA ASP A 175 17.32 -7.51 12.37
C ASP A 175 16.45 -6.26 12.10
N VAL A 176 16.29 -5.86 10.83
CA VAL A 176 15.54 -4.66 10.42
C VAL A 176 14.04 -4.75 10.69
N SER A 177 13.49 -5.94 10.95
CA SER A 177 12.05 -6.12 11.23
C SER A 177 11.64 -5.61 12.61
N SER A 178 12.61 -5.25 13.47
CA SER A 178 12.37 -4.64 14.78
C SER A 178 11.45 -3.40 14.75
N THR A 179 11.34 -2.71 13.61
CA THR A 179 10.44 -1.55 13.45
C THR A 179 8.96 -1.89 13.57
N GLU A 180 8.57 -3.10 13.19
CA GLU A 180 7.18 -3.61 13.20
C GLU A 180 6.75 -4.12 14.58
N PHE A 181 7.69 -4.26 15.51
CA PHE A 181 7.44 -4.77 16.86
C PHE A 181 7.64 -3.69 17.92
N GLU A 182 6.88 -3.81 19.01
CA GLU A 182 7.11 -3.10 20.26
C GLU A 182 7.50 -4.14 21.32
N ILE A 183 8.80 -4.24 21.57
CA ILE A 183 9.38 -5.28 22.41
C ILE A 183 9.65 -4.72 23.79
N THR A 184 9.11 -5.39 24.82
CA THR A 184 9.39 -5.12 26.23
C THR A 184 10.06 -6.34 26.85
N ASP A 185 11.28 -6.15 27.35
CA ASP A 185 12.05 -7.19 27.99
C ASP A 185 11.83 -7.19 29.51
N PHE A 186 11.60 -8.38 30.05
CA PHE A 186 11.42 -8.64 31.48
C PHE A 186 12.47 -9.63 31.96
N THR A 187 12.89 -9.51 33.21
CA THR A 187 13.86 -10.42 33.82
C THR A 187 13.29 -11.07 35.07
N CYS A 188 13.63 -12.33 35.30
CA CYS A 188 13.25 -13.07 36.49
C CYS A 188 14.29 -14.14 36.86
N ASN A 189 14.12 -14.81 37.99
CA ASN A 189 14.92 -16.00 38.30
C ASN A 189 14.36 -17.20 37.50
N ILE A 190 14.94 -17.43 36.33
CA ILE A 190 14.48 -18.43 35.36
C ILE A 190 14.61 -19.89 35.84
N THR A 191 15.29 -20.15 36.96
CA THR A 191 15.37 -21.49 37.57
C THR A 191 14.37 -21.69 38.71
N SER A 192 13.52 -20.70 38.99
CA SER A 192 12.52 -20.75 40.07
C SER A 192 11.10 -20.63 39.51
N THR A 193 10.29 -21.67 39.73
CA THR A 193 8.88 -21.72 39.32
C THR A 193 8.11 -20.50 39.82
N THR A 194 8.26 -20.16 41.10
CA THR A 194 7.54 -19.05 41.73
C THR A 194 7.93 -17.70 41.15
N SER A 195 9.21 -17.51 40.79
CA SER A 195 9.67 -16.28 40.14
C SER A 195 9.10 -16.13 38.74
N ILE A 196 9.04 -17.21 37.97
CA ILE A 196 8.48 -17.18 36.61
C ILE A 196 6.97 -16.90 36.69
N ILE A 197 6.23 -17.59 37.56
CA ILE A 197 4.79 -17.35 37.76
C ILE A 197 4.50 -15.90 38.15
N SER A 198 5.29 -15.33 39.07
CA SER A 198 5.16 -13.92 39.45
C SER A 198 5.34 -12.99 38.25
N GLN A 199 6.29 -13.29 37.37
CA GLN A 199 6.53 -12.50 36.17
C GLN A 199 5.43 -12.69 35.13
N LEU A 200 4.92 -13.91 34.94
CA LEU A 200 3.77 -14.19 34.08
C LEU A 200 2.53 -13.41 34.53
N ASN A 201 2.26 -13.35 35.83
CA ASN A 201 1.15 -12.56 36.37
C ASN A 201 1.32 -11.06 36.09
N ASN A 202 2.55 -10.54 36.20
CA ASN A 202 2.84 -9.15 35.89
C ASN A 202 2.57 -8.85 34.39
N VAL A 203 3.11 -9.66 33.48
CA VAL A 203 2.92 -9.45 32.04
C VAL A 203 1.49 -9.73 31.57
N SER A 204 0.76 -10.63 32.25
CA SER A 204 -0.64 -10.94 31.92
C SER A 204 -1.58 -9.75 32.12
N SER A 205 -1.20 -8.76 32.93
CA SER A 205 -1.96 -7.52 33.10
C SER A 205 -1.67 -6.48 32.01
N GLY A 206 -0.59 -6.67 31.26
CA GLY A 206 -0.22 -5.83 30.14
C GLY A 206 -0.96 -6.20 28.86
N ASP A 207 -0.99 -5.25 27.93
CA ASP A 207 -1.63 -5.43 26.63
C ASP A 207 -0.57 -5.90 25.63
N PHE A 208 -0.22 -7.19 25.70
CA PHE A 208 0.76 -7.84 24.83
C PHE A 208 0.07 -8.81 23.88
N ASP A 209 0.53 -8.86 22.63
CA ASP A 209 0.03 -9.80 21.64
C ASP A 209 0.76 -11.15 21.74
N ILE A 210 2.05 -11.11 22.13
CA ILE A 210 2.91 -12.28 22.32
C ILE A 210 3.60 -12.20 23.68
N ILE A 211 3.60 -13.31 24.42
CA ILE A 211 4.40 -13.48 25.64
C ILE A 211 5.37 -14.65 25.40
N ALA A 212 6.67 -14.39 25.47
CA ALA A 212 7.70 -15.37 25.21
C ALA A 212 8.55 -15.66 26.45
N LEU A 213 8.77 -16.95 26.75
CA LEU A 213 9.81 -17.40 27.68
C LEU A 213 11.07 -17.70 26.86
N VAL A 214 12.12 -16.91 27.08
CA VAL A 214 13.33 -16.94 26.26
C VAL A 214 14.55 -17.23 27.13
N ARG A 215 15.30 -18.25 26.72
CA ARG A 215 16.46 -18.72 27.46
C ARG A 215 17.52 -19.28 26.52
N GLY A 216 18.79 -19.00 26.82
CA GLY A 216 19.91 -19.68 26.19
C GLY A 216 20.08 -21.13 26.66
N GLY A 217 21.13 -21.79 26.18
CA GLY A 217 21.51 -23.11 26.65
C GLY A 217 21.89 -23.16 28.13
N GLY A 218 22.00 -24.38 28.68
CA GLY A 218 22.42 -24.62 30.05
C GLY A 218 22.27 -26.07 30.47
N ASP A 219 22.66 -26.38 31.71
CA ASP A 219 22.61 -27.74 32.23
C ASP A 219 21.18 -28.28 32.36
N ARG A 220 20.97 -29.59 32.14
CA ARG A 220 19.65 -30.24 32.15
C ARG A 220 18.81 -29.91 33.39
N GLN A 221 19.42 -29.86 34.58
CA GLN A 221 18.73 -29.56 35.84
C GLN A 221 18.00 -28.21 35.83
N SER A 222 18.54 -27.25 35.09
CA SER A 222 17.97 -25.92 35.03
C SER A 222 16.72 -25.82 34.16
N PHE A 223 16.40 -26.88 33.38
CA PHE A 223 15.21 -26.99 32.56
C PHE A 223 14.01 -27.64 33.28
N GLU A 224 14.24 -28.31 34.41
CA GLU A 224 13.18 -29.02 35.15
C GLU A 224 12.05 -28.09 35.61
N VAL A 225 12.38 -26.83 35.89
CA VAL A 225 11.39 -25.78 36.23
C VAL A 225 10.30 -25.62 35.16
N PHE A 226 10.61 -25.90 33.89
CA PHE A 226 9.67 -25.78 32.78
C PHE A 226 8.76 -27.00 32.62
N ASN A 227 8.97 -28.05 33.44
CA ASN A 227 8.11 -29.23 33.56
C ASN A 227 7.13 -29.14 34.74
N ASP A 228 7.16 -28.04 35.50
CA ASP A 228 6.31 -27.81 36.66
C ASP A 228 4.84 -27.59 36.26
N LEU A 229 3.93 -28.30 36.93
CA LEU A 229 2.50 -28.29 36.63
C LEU A 229 1.83 -26.94 36.94
N ALA A 230 2.23 -26.29 38.04
CA ALA A 230 1.64 -25.02 38.45
C ALA A 230 2.06 -23.89 37.48
N LEU A 231 3.30 -23.94 36.99
CA LEU A 231 3.75 -23.02 35.95
C LEU A 231 3.04 -23.28 34.63
N ALA A 232 2.90 -24.54 34.22
CA ALA A 232 2.19 -24.93 33.01
C ALA A 232 0.73 -24.46 33.02
N GLU A 233 0.02 -24.64 34.14
CA GLU A 233 -1.36 -24.17 34.31
C GLU A 233 -1.47 -22.64 34.13
N LYS A 234 -0.56 -21.87 34.74
CA LYS A 234 -0.54 -20.41 34.58
C LYS A 234 -0.17 -19.97 33.17
N PHE A 235 0.70 -20.71 32.50
CA PHE A 235 1.14 -20.38 31.16
C PHE A 235 0.04 -20.56 30.11
N ILE A 236 -0.77 -21.63 30.19
CA ILE A 236 -1.86 -21.87 29.23
C ILE A 236 -3.03 -20.89 29.41
N ASP A 237 -3.20 -20.35 30.62
CA ASP A 237 -4.27 -19.39 30.94
C ASP A 237 -3.98 -17.97 30.43
N LEU A 238 -2.77 -17.71 29.93
CA LEU A 238 -2.41 -16.40 29.39
C LEU A 238 -3.33 -16.01 28.20
N PRO A 239 -3.74 -14.74 28.10
CA PRO A 239 -4.59 -14.26 27.00
C PRO A 239 -3.80 -14.05 25.70
N ALA A 240 -2.50 -13.75 25.80
CA ALA A 240 -1.61 -13.54 24.65
C ALA A 240 -1.12 -14.87 24.05
N LEU A 241 -0.66 -14.81 22.80
CA LEU A 241 -0.01 -15.95 22.14
C LEU A 241 1.29 -16.29 22.89
N THR A 242 1.43 -17.56 23.28
CA THR A 242 2.58 -17.98 24.08
C THR A 242 3.69 -18.60 23.24
N VAL A 243 4.91 -18.14 23.47
CA VAL A 243 6.10 -18.59 22.74
C VAL A 243 7.14 -19.15 23.71
N THR A 244 7.79 -20.25 23.35
CA THR A 244 8.98 -20.75 24.06
C THR A 244 10.19 -20.75 23.14
N ALA A 245 11.31 -20.25 23.65
CA ALA A 245 12.61 -20.30 23.00
C ALA A 245 13.65 -20.69 24.05
N LEU A 246 13.60 -21.94 24.52
CA LEU A 246 14.26 -22.36 25.76
C LEU A 246 15.69 -22.91 25.57
N GLY A 247 16.23 -22.96 24.37
CA GLY A 247 17.60 -23.45 24.13
C GLY A 247 17.65 -24.95 23.81
N HIS A 248 18.83 -25.40 23.36
CA HIS A 248 19.04 -26.77 22.85
C HIS A 248 19.12 -27.80 23.98
N THR A 249 17.97 -28.37 24.35
CA THR A 249 17.92 -29.62 25.09
C THR A 249 17.44 -30.75 24.18
N VAL A 250 17.92 -31.96 24.43
CA VAL A 250 17.52 -33.18 23.72
C VAL A 250 16.04 -33.51 23.96
N ASP A 251 15.49 -33.05 25.09
CA ASP A 251 14.13 -33.35 25.53
C ASP A 251 13.26 -32.08 25.55
N GLU A 252 12.07 -32.16 24.97
CA GLU A 252 11.07 -31.08 25.01
C GLU A 252 10.44 -30.95 26.41
N THR A 253 10.35 -29.72 26.91
CA THR A 253 9.72 -29.45 28.20
C THR A 253 8.19 -29.47 28.10
N LEU A 254 7.50 -29.53 29.25
CA LEU A 254 6.03 -29.41 29.27
C LEU A 254 5.57 -28.09 28.68
N LEU A 255 6.24 -26.98 29.03
CA LEU A 255 5.93 -25.66 28.46
C LEU A 255 6.14 -25.59 26.95
N ASP A 256 7.16 -26.26 26.41
CA ASP A 256 7.36 -26.34 24.96
C ASP A 256 6.20 -27.04 24.22
N LYS A 257 5.54 -28.00 24.88
CA LYS A 257 4.37 -28.69 24.33
C LYS A 257 3.08 -27.89 24.47
N LEU A 258 3.04 -26.99 25.44
CA LEU A 258 1.87 -26.16 25.74
C LEU A 258 1.95 -24.75 25.13
N SER A 259 3.08 -24.37 24.53
CA SER A 259 3.23 -23.11 23.84
C SER A 259 2.53 -23.13 22.48
N ASP A 260 1.98 -21.99 22.07
CA ASP A 260 1.42 -21.84 20.71
C ASP A 260 2.51 -21.95 19.66
N ARG A 261 3.72 -21.49 19.99
CA ARG A 261 4.89 -21.66 19.13
C ARG A 261 6.15 -21.94 19.93
N ARG A 262 6.84 -23.01 19.53
CA ARG A 262 8.16 -23.39 20.03
C ARG A 262 9.26 -23.00 19.04
N PHE A 263 10.35 -22.46 19.57
CA PHE A 263 11.62 -22.25 18.89
C PHE A 263 12.76 -22.92 19.67
N HIS A 264 13.78 -23.38 18.95
CA HIS A 264 14.90 -24.08 19.57
C HIS A 264 15.84 -23.10 20.28
N LEU A 265 16.11 -21.96 19.65
CA LEU A 265 17.06 -20.95 20.15
C LEU A 265 16.43 -19.55 20.15
N PRO A 266 16.90 -18.65 21.04
CA PRO A 266 16.52 -17.24 20.99
C PRO A 266 16.78 -16.56 19.63
N HIS A 267 17.88 -16.92 18.96
CA HIS A 267 18.17 -16.44 17.60
C HIS A 267 17.13 -16.92 16.58
N ASP A 268 16.77 -18.20 16.59
CA ASP A 268 15.78 -18.79 15.68
C ASP A 268 14.41 -18.14 15.86
N TYR A 269 14.06 -17.78 17.10
CA TYR A 269 12.85 -17.04 17.39
C TYR A 269 12.85 -15.67 16.68
N GLY A 270 13.90 -14.87 16.85
CA GLY A 270 14.04 -13.58 16.16
C GLY A 270 14.02 -13.73 14.63
N ALA A 271 14.83 -14.65 14.10
CA ALA A 271 14.94 -14.92 12.67
C ALA A 271 13.62 -15.39 12.05
N SER A 272 12.84 -16.22 12.76
CA SER A 272 11.54 -16.64 12.26
C SER A 272 10.55 -15.48 12.18
N LEU A 273 10.54 -14.58 13.16
CA LEU A 273 9.70 -13.37 13.10
C LEU A 273 10.10 -12.49 11.91
N HIS A 274 11.40 -12.28 11.71
CA HIS A 274 11.94 -11.54 10.57
C HIS A 274 11.48 -12.11 9.22
N VAL A 275 11.59 -13.43 9.03
CA VAL A 275 11.15 -14.10 7.80
C VAL A 275 9.65 -13.91 7.54
N ILE A 276 8.82 -14.03 8.58
CA ILE A 276 7.37 -13.84 8.47
C ILE A 276 7.06 -12.39 8.06
N VAL A 277 7.66 -11.41 8.74
CA VAL A 277 7.44 -9.99 8.47
C VAL A 277 7.90 -9.62 7.07
N ASN A 278 9.13 -10.00 6.68
CA ASN A 278 9.67 -9.65 5.37
C ASN A 278 8.80 -10.20 4.24
N LYS A 279 8.36 -11.46 4.34
CA LYS A 279 7.47 -12.05 3.36
C LYS A 279 6.16 -11.27 3.24
N LEU A 280 5.57 -10.87 4.36
CA LEU A 280 4.33 -10.10 4.37
C LEU A 280 4.50 -8.67 3.83
N VAL A 281 5.63 -8.02 4.13
CA VAL A 281 5.98 -6.70 3.60
C VAL A 281 6.18 -6.78 2.09
N GLU A 282 6.87 -7.80 1.60
CA GLU A 282 7.08 -8.04 0.17
C GLU A 282 5.75 -8.35 -0.55
N GLU A 283 4.91 -9.24 0.01
CA GLU A 283 3.57 -9.53 -0.51
C GLU A 283 2.71 -8.26 -0.61
N LYS A 284 2.74 -7.41 0.43
CA LYS A 284 2.02 -6.13 0.47
C LYS A 284 2.55 -5.14 -0.56
N SER A 285 3.87 -5.06 -0.73
CA SER A 285 4.53 -4.20 -1.73
C SER A 285 4.16 -4.63 -3.15
N ASN A 286 4.28 -5.92 -3.45
CA ASN A 286 3.94 -6.49 -4.76
C ASN A 286 2.46 -6.31 -5.10
N SER A 287 1.57 -6.56 -4.13
CA SER A 287 0.13 -6.34 -4.31
C SER A 287 -0.19 -4.87 -4.60
N ARG A 288 0.48 -3.94 -3.91
CA ARG A 288 0.35 -2.50 -4.17
C ARG A 288 0.88 -2.11 -5.55
N ALA A 289 2.02 -2.66 -5.97
CA ALA A 289 2.59 -2.39 -7.28
C ALA A 289 1.66 -2.83 -8.41
N LEU A 290 1.09 -4.03 -8.31
CA LEU A 290 0.11 -4.55 -9.27
C LEU A 290 -1.14 -3.66 -9.35
N LEU A 291 -1.69 -3.25 -8.20
CA LEU A 291 -2.83 -2.33 -8.16
C LEU A 291 -2.51 -0.97 -8.80
N ILE A 292 -1.32 -0.42 -8.53
CA ILE A 292 -0.88 0.84 -9.14
C ILE A 292 -0.74 0.70 -10.66
N GLU A 293 -0.21 -0.42 -11.14
CA GLU A 293 -0.08 -0.69 -12.59
C GLU A 293 -1.44 -0.80 -13.27
N GLU A 294 -2.39 -1.52 -12.65
CA GLU A 294 -3.77 -1.65 -13.13
C GLU A 294 -4.48 -0.30 -13.18
N VAL A 295 -4.44 0.46 -12.08
CA VAL A 295 -5.00 1.82 -12.03
C VAL A 295 -4.37 2.73 -13.07
N LYS A 296 -3.04 2.67 -13.25
CA LYS A 296 -2.34 3.46 -14.27
C LYS A 296 -2.84 3.12 -15.67
N LYS A 297 -2.99 1.83 -15.98
CA LYS A 297 -3.49 1.35 -17.28
C LYS A 297 -4.91 1.83 -17.56
N ASP A 298 -5.80 1.77 -16.57
CA ASP A 298 -7.17 2.23 -16.71
C ASP A 298 -7.26 3.74 -16.87
N VAL A 299 -6.48 4.49 -16.08
CA VAL A 299 -6.37 5.95 -16.22
C VAL A 299 -5.83 6.33 -17.61
N THR A 300 -4.79 5.65 -18.10
CA THR A 300 -4.26 5.91 -19.45
C THR A 300 -5.29 5.63 -20.52
N LYS A 301 -6.03 4.51 -20.46
CA LYS A 301 -7.12 4.23 -21.41
C LYS A 301 -8.21 5.29 -21.37
N GLN A 302 -8.64 5.71 -20.17
CA GLN A 302 -9.64 6.77 -20.03
C GLN A 302 -9.15 8.09 -20.63
N PHE A 303 -7.88 8.45 -20.42
CA PHE A 303 -7.30 9.63 -21.06
C PHE A 303 -7.22 9.51 -22.58
N GLU A 304 -6.82 8.35 -23.12
CA GLU A 304 -6.79 8.10 -24.57
C GLU A 304 -8.19 8.23 -25.20
N GLU A 305 -9.21 7.65 -24.56
CA GLU A 305 -10.61 7.75 -25.01
C GLU A 305 -11.14 9.19 -24.95
N GLN A 306 -10.82 9.94 -23.88
CA GLN A 306 -11.17 11.34 -23.76
C GLN A 306 -10.49 12.18 -24.85
N VAL A 307 -9.19 12.00 -25.07
CA VAL A 307 -8.43 12.71 -26.12
C VAL A 307 -8.99 12.39 -27.49
N LYS A 308 -9.31 11.11 -27.77
CA LYS A 308 -9.93 10.70 -29.03
C LYS A 308 -11.29 11.36 -29.24
N THR A 309 -12.16 11.32 -28.23
CA THR A 309 -13.49 11.93 -28.29
C THR A 309 -13.39 13.44 -28.51
N LEU A 310 -12.49 14.11 -27.80
CA LEU A 310 -12.29 15.55 -27.94
C LEU A 310 -11.70 15.92 -29.31
N SER A 311 -10.78 15.10 -29.82
CA SER A 311 -10.22 15.25 -31.17
C SER A 311 -11.29 15.07 -32.25
N GLU A 312 -12.17 14.08 -32.12
CA GLU A 312 -13.32 13.88 -33.02
C GLU A 312 -14.30 15.06 -32.96
N GLN A 313 -14.59 15.58 -31.76
CA GLN A 313 -15.43 16.77 -31.59
C GLN A 313 -14.81 18.01 -32.25
N LEU A 314 -13.51 18.23 -32.05
CA LEU A 314 -12.77 19.32 -32.71
C LEU A 314 -12.78 19.16 -34.23
N GLY A 315 -12.56 17.96 -34.74
CA GLY A 315 -12.63 17.67 -36.18
C GLY A 315 -14.01 17.95 -36.78
N ASN A 316 -15.09 17.59 -36.07
CA ASN A 316 -16.46 17.88 -36.49
C ASN A 316 -16.76 19.39 -36.45
N LYS A 317 -16.36 20.08 -35.37
CA LYS A 317 -16.45 21.54 -35.24
C LYS A 317 -15.70 22.25 -36.38
N ASN A 318 -14.53 21.74 -36.76
CA ASN A 318 -13.73 22.33 -37.83
C ASN A 318 -14.41 22.17 -39.20
N LYS A 319 -14.97 20.99 -39.49
CA LYS A 319 -15.78 20.77 -40.71
C LYS A 319 -17.03 21.65 -40.75
N GLU A 320 -17.69 21.85 -39.61
CA GLU A 320 -18.85 22.73 -39.47
C GLU A 320 -18.44 24.19 -39.74
N PHE A 321 -17.31 24.62 -39.19
CA PHE A 321 -16.74 25.94 -39.44
C PHE A 321 -16.36 26.16 -40.91
N GLU A 322 -15.72 25.19 -41.56
CA GLU A 322 -15.39 25.24 -42.99
C GLU A 322 -16.66 25.40 -43.86
N LYS A 323 -17.70 24.60 -43.59
CA LYS A 323 -19.00 24.74 -44.29
C LYS A 323 -19.62 26.11 -44.07
N LEU A 324 -19.60 26.61 -42.84
CA LEU A 324 -20.16 27.92 -42.51
C LEU A 324 -19.40 29.05 -43.22
N GLN A 325 -18.08 28.91 -43.35
CA GLN A 325 -17.24 29.84 -44.09
C GLN A 325 -17.53 29.79 -45.60
N GLU A 326 -17.71 28.60 -46.17
CA GLU A 326 -18.08 28.41 -47.58
C GLU A 326 -19.47 28.99 -47.88
N ASP A 327 -20.46 28.72 -47.01
CA ASP A 327 -21.82 29.24 -47.13
C ASP A 327 -21.86 30.77 -46.99
N SER A 328 -21.09 31.32 -46.04
CA SER A 328 -20.91 32.77 -45.89
C SER A 328 -20.28 33.39 -47.14
N ALA A 329 -19.23 32.78 -47.71
CA ALA A 329 -18.61 33.24 -48.95
C ALA A 329 -19.59 33.22 -50.13
N LYS A 330 -20.39 32.15 -50.27
CA LYS A 330 -21.47 32.04 -51.27
C LYS A 330 -22.54 33.12 -51.07
N GLN A 331 -22.91 33.40 -49.82
CA GLN A 331 -23.90 34.43 -49.50
C GLN A 331 -23.37 35.83 -49.84
N ILE A 332 -22.12 36.13 -49.47
CA ILE A 332 -21.45 37.39 -49.83
C ILE A 332 -21.41 37.54 -51.35
N SER A 333 -21.03 36.49 -52.09
CA SER A 333 -21.00 36.48 -53.56
C SER A 333 -22.37 36.74 -54.18
N LYS A 334 -23.43 36.09 -53.69
CA LYS A 334 -24.81 36.36 -54.16
C LYS A 334 -25.25 37.79 -53.84
N GLN A 335 -24.88 38.30 -52.67
CA GLN A 335 -25.24 39.64 -52.26
C GLN A 335 -24.49 40.69 -53.09
N THR A 336 -23.20 40.50 -53.38
CA THR A 336 -22.44 41.38 -54.27
C THR A 336 -22.98 41.33 -55.70
N GLU A 337 -23.36 40.17 -56.24
CA GLU A 337 -24.03 40.07 -57.55
C GLU A 337 -25.37 40.82 -57.56
N THR A 338 -26.17 40.69 -56.50
CA THR A 338 -27.47 41.34 -56.38
C THR A 338 -27.32 42.86 -56.31
N VAL A 339 -26.39 43.35 -55.48
CA VAL A 339 -26.05 44.77 -55.39
C VAL A 339 -25.54 45.28 -56.73
N HIS A 340 -24.68 44.51 -57.42
CA HIS A 340 -24.17 44.90 -58.73
C HIS A 340 -25.29 45.03 -59.78
N LYS A 341 -26.24 44.08 -59.80
CA LYS A 341 -27.44 44.19 -60.66
C LYS A 341 -28.29 45.42 -60.31
N GLN A 342 -28.52 45.70 -59.03
CA GLN A 342 -29.25 46.90 -58.60
C GLN A 342 -28.54 48.19 -59.02
N MET A 343 -27.22 48.27 -58.84
CA MET A 343 -26.42 49.41 -59.30
C MET A 343 -26.53 49.60 -60.80
N LYS A 344 -26.49 48.51 -61.59
CA LYS A 344 -26.65 48.57 -63.04
C LYS A 344 -28.04 49.07 -63.45
N MET A 345 -29.10 48.55 -62.84
CA MET A 345 -30.47 49.02 -63.10
C MET A 345 -30.65 50.50 -62.73
N GLN A 346 -30.11 50.93 -61.58
CA GLN A 346 -30.12 52.34 -61.19
C GLN A 346 -29.34 53.22 -62.17
N ALA A 347 -28.21 52.75 -62.70
CA ALA A 347 -27.45 53.48 -63.72
C ALA A 347 -28.25 53.64 -65.03
N GLU A 348 -28.93 52.57 -65.47
CA GLU A 348 -29.80 52.60 -66.66
C GLU A 348 -31.03 53.50 -66.45
N GLU A 349 -31.66 53.50 -65.27
CA GLU A 349 -32.73 54.42 -64.92
C GLU A 349 -32.25 55.88 -64.88
N MET A 350 -31.08 56.13 -64.28
CA MET A 350 -30.46 57.46 -64.27
C MET A 350 -30.16 57.97 -65.68
N GLU A 351 -29.77 57.09 -66.60
CA GLU A 351 -29.55 57.45 -68.00
C GLU A 351 -30.87 57.82 -68.70
N LYS A 352 -31.96 57.08 -68.44
CA LYS A 352 -33.31 57.43 -68.91
C LYS A 352 -33.78 58.76 -68.34
N TYR A 353 -33.67 58.98 -67.03
CA TYR A 353 -34.05 60.26 -66.43
C TYR A 353 -33.22 61.41 -67.00
N LYS A 354 -31.92 61.21 -67.23
CA LYS A 354 -31.07 62.23 -67.86
C LYS A 354 -31.52 62.56 -69.29
N SER A 355 -31.91 61.55 -70.07
CA SER A 355 -32.45 61.73 -71.42
C SER A 355 -33.81 62.44 -71.40
N GLU A 356 -34.69 62.08 -70.47
CA GLU A 356 -36.00 62.69 -70.30
C GLU A 356 -35.88 64.17 -69.88
N ILE A 357 -35.01 64.47 -68.91
CA ILE A 357 -34.68 65.84 -68.48
C ILE A 357 -34.13 66.64 -69.66
N ALA A 358 -33.24 66.06 -70.48
CA ALA A 358 -32.73 66.74 -71.67
C ALA A 358 -33.84 67.06 -72.69
N SER A 359 -34.78 66.13 -72.89
CA SER A 359 -35.92 66.32 -73.80
C SER A 359 -36.90 67.39 -73.31
N LEU A 360 -37.21 67.40 -72.00
CA LEU A 360 -38.06 68.39 -71.36
C LEU A 360 -37.40 69.78 -71.37
N HIS A 361 -36.09 69.84 -71.11
CA HIS A 361 -35.32 71.07 -71.21
C HIS A 361 -35.32 71.63 -72.64
N GLU A 362 -35.14 70.79 -73.66
CA GLU A 362 -35.24 71.21 -75.06
C GLU A 362 -36.65 71.72 -75.42
N LYS A 363 -37.69 71.03 -74.95
CA LYS A 363 -39.08 71.45 -75.17
C LYS A 363 -39.38 72.78 -74.48
N ASN A 364 -38.97 72.95 -73.23
CA ASN A 364 -39.13 74.20 -72.47
C ASN A 364 -38.37 75.36 -73.13
N ILE A 365 -37.15 75.13 -73.64
CA ILE A 365 -36.41 76.14 -74.41
C ILE A 365 -37.19 76.50 -75.68
N LYS A 366 -37.71 75.53 -76.43
CA LYS A 366 -38.52 75.81 -77.64
C LYS A 366 -39.80 76.59 -77.30
N GLU A 367 -40.48 76.26 -76.21
CA GLU A 367 -41.67 76.98 -75.76
C GLU A 367 -41.34 78.41 -75.29
N ALA A 368 -40.23 78.60 -74.56
CA ALA A 368 -39.76 79.92 -74.16
C ALA A 368 -39.40 80.78 -75.37
N VAL A 369 -38.63 80.25 -76.33
CA VAL A 369 -38.31 80.93 -77.59
C VAL A 369 -39.57 81.27 -78.39
N ARG A 370 -40.55 80.37 -78.45
CA ARG A 370 -41.83 80.62 -79.13
C ARG A 370 -42.65 81.71 -78.45
N SER A 371 -42.70 81.71 -77.11
CA SER A 371 -43.37 82.76 -76.33
C SER A 371 -42.70 84.11 -76.53
N GLU A 372 -41.37 84.15 -76.49
CA GLU A 372 -40.60 85.38 -76.64
C GLU A 372 -40.71 85.93 -78.07
N THR A 373 -40.62 85.07 -79.10
CA THR A 373 -40.85 85.46 -80.51
C THR A 373 -42.28 85.94 -80.76
N ALA A 374 -43.30 85.33 -80.15
CA ALA A 374 -44.67 85.82 -80.21
C ALA A 374 -44.83 87.21 -79.55
N SER A 375 -44.15 87.42 -78.42
CA SER A 375 -44.15 88.72 -77.72
C SER A 375 -43.45 89.82 -78.53
N LEU A 376 -42.35 89.48 -79.22
CA LEU A 376 -41.62 90.38 -80.10
C LEU A 376 -42.43 90.71 -81.35
N SER A 377 -43.12 89.73 -81.94
CA SER A 377 -44.06 89.93 -83.06
C SER A 377 -45.17 90.90 -82.67
N ALA A 378 -45.81 90.70 -81.51
CA ALA A 378 -46.87 91.59 -81.04
C ALA A 378 -46.36 93.03 -80.80
N LYS A 379 -45.14 93.20 -80.28
CA LYS A 379 -44.50 94.52 -80.17
C LYS A 379 -44.22 95.15 -81.54
N LEU A 380 -43.82 94.35 -82.52
CA LEU A 380 -43.59 94.79 -83.89
C LEU A 380 -44.89 95.26 -84.56
N ASP A 381 -45.99 94.54 -84.34
CA ASP A 381 -47.32 94.90 -84.82
C ASP A 381 -47.79 96.23 -84.22
N ILE A 382 -47.60 96.42 -82.91
CA ILE A 382 -47.92 97.69 -82.23
C ILE A 382 -47.12 98.85 -82.84
N ILE A 383 -45.81 98.69 -83.03
CA ILE A 383 -44.95 99.72 -83.64
C ILE A 383 -45.34 100.01 -85.09
N SER A 384 -45.78 98.98 -85.84
CA SER A 384 -46.25 99.15 -87.21
C SER A 384 -47.56 99.96 -87.27
N LEU A 385 -48.45 99.73 -86.30
CA LEU A 385 -49.70 100.46 -86.15
C LEU A 385 -49.44 101.93 -85.79
N GLU A 386 -48.51 102.18 -84.86
CA GLU A 386 -48.10 103.53 -84.47
C GLU A 386 -47.45 104.30 -85.63
N ASN A 387 -46.68 103.63 -86.49
CA ASN A 387 -46.16 104.23 -87.71
C ASN A 387 -47.26 104.55 -88.74
N SER A 388 -48.33 103.76 -88.80
CA SER A 388 -49.44 103.99 -89.71
C SER A 388 -50.31 105.16 -89.26
N SER A 389 -50.56 105.32 -87.95
CA SER A 389 -51.28 106.46 -87.39
C SER A 389 -50.48 107.77 -87.51
N LEU A 390 -49.16 107.73 -87.28
CA LEU A 390 -48.28 108.88 -87.51
C LEU A 390 -48.25 109.32 -88.98
N LYS A 391 -48.36 108.39 -89.93
CA LYS A 391 -48.47 108.72 -91.36
C LYS A 391 -49.81 109.35 -91.74
N GLU A 392 -50.91 108.99 -91.07
CA GLU A 392 -52.21 109.64 -91.26
C GLU A 392 -52.26 111.06 -90.67
N ASP A 393 -51.66 111.27 -89.50
CA ASP A 393 -51.57 112.59 -88.86
C ASP A 393 -50.76 113.60 -89.68
N ILE A 394 -49.73 113.14 -90.40
CA ILE A 394 -48.95 113.98 -91.31
C ILE A 394 -49.75 114.33 -92.58
N ARG A 395 -50.73 113.51 -92.98
CA ARG A 395 -51.55 113.72 -94.19
C ARG A 395 -52.73 114.68 -93.94
N SER A 396 -53.21 114.82 -92.70
CA SER A 396 -54.34 115.69 -92.35
C SER A 396 -53.97 117.17 -92.15
N ARG A 397 -52.69 117.53 -92.00
CA ARG A 397 -52.23 118.91 -91.71
C ARG A 397 -51.82 119.79 -92.91
N LYS A 398 -51.98 119.36 -94.17
CA LYS A 398 -51.45 120.09 -95.36
C LYS A 398 -52.51 120.55 -96.38
N LYS A 399 -53.64 121.08 -95.92
CA LYS A 399 -54.61 121.82 -96.74
C LYS A 399 -55.00 123.14 -96.07
N THR A 400 -54.17 124.17 -96.25
CA THR A 400 -54.52 125.56 -95.91
C THR A 400 -53.91 126.53 -96.92
N ASN A 401 -54.77 126.97 -97.84
CA ASN A 401 -54.88 128.26 -98.55
C ASN A 401 -53.64 129.18 -98.67
N ILE A 402 -52.59 128.70 -99.35
CA ILE A 402 -51.46 129.54 -99.83
C ILE A 402 -51.91 130.58 -100.89
N TRP A 403 -53.02 130.31 -101.60
CA TRP A 403 -53.56 131.19 -102.65
C TRP A 403 -54.09 132.53 -102.12
N LEU A 404 -54.56 132.60 -100.86
CA LEU A 404 -55.11 133.81 -100.25
C LEU A 404 -53.99 134.83 -99.92
N TYR A 405 -52.80 134.34 -99.55
CA TYR A 405 -51.65 135.18 -99.22
C TYR A 405 -50.99 135.80 -100.47
N LEU A 406 -51.04 135.11 -101.63
CA LEU A 406 -50.53 135.65 -102.89
C LEU A 406 -51.37 136.83 -103.42
N ILE A 407 -52.69 136.82 -103.23
CA ILE A 407 -53.58 137.92 -103.64
C ILE A 407 -53.35 139.17 -102.78
N LEU A 408 -53.12 139.00 -101.47
CA LEU A 408 -52.85 140.11 -100.55
C LEU A 408 -51.51 140.82 -100.84
N ILE A 409 -50.50 140.09 -101.29
CA ILE A 409 -49.20 140.67 -101.67
C ILE A 409 -49.30 141.48 -102.97
N ILE A 410 -50.09 141.02 -103.94
CA ILE A 410 -50.32 141.74 -105.21
C ILE A 410 -51.13 143.03 -104.96
N LEU A 411 -52.12 142.99 -104.07
CA LEU A 411 -52.90 144.19 -103.70
C LEU A 411 -52.05 145.24 -102.98
N GLY A 412 -51.10 144.81 -102.14
CA GLY A 412 -50.17 145.70 -101.43
C GLY A 412 -49.17 146.41 -102.35
N LEU A 413 -48.70 145.74 -103.41
CA LEU A 413 -47.82 146.33 -104.41
C LEU A 413 -48.50 147.39 -105.27
N VAL A 414 -49.79 147.20 -105.62
CA VAL A 414 -50.56 148.16 -106.42
C VAL A 414 -50.87 149.44 -105.62
N VAL A 415 -51.13 149.32 -104.32
CA VAL A 415 -51.35 150.49 -103.43
C VAL A 415 -50.03 151.24 -103.17
N GLY A 416 -48.90 150.54 -103.08
CA GLY A 416 -47.58 151.17 -102.94
C GLY A 416 -47.14 152.01 -104.14
N ILE A 417 -47.47 151.59 -105.36
CA ILE A 417 -47.13 152.31 -106.60
C ILE A 417 -48.01 153.56 -106.81
N LEU A 418 -49.23 153.57 -106.28
CA LEU A 418 -50.16 154.71 -106.37
C LEU A 418 -49.85 155.84 -105.36
N LEU A 419 -49.11 155.55 -104.28
CA LEU A 419 -48.73 156.54 -103.26
C LEU A 419 -47.37 157.22 -103.50
N SER A 420 -46.54 156.76 -104.45
CA SER A 420 -45.22 157.37 -104.73
C SER A 420 -45.21 158.41 -105.85
N LYS A 421 -46.40 158.87 -106.30
CA LYS A 421 -46.58 159.93 -107.31
C LYS A 421 -47.25 161.21 -106.76
N LEU A 422 -47.06 161.46 -105.46
CA LEU A 422 -47.30 162.76 -104.82
C LEU A 422 -46.01 163.29 -104.19
#